data_AF-A0A9W8KIH6-F1
#
_entry.id   AF-A0A9W8KIH6-F1
#
_cell.length_a   1.000
_cell.length_b   1.000
_cell.length_c   1.000
_cell.angle_alpha   90.00
_cell.angle_beta   90.00
_cell.angle_gamma   90.00
#
_symmetry.space_group_name_H-M   'P 1'
#
loop_
_entity.id
_entity.type
_entity.pdbx_description
1 polymer ?
#
loop_
_entity_poly.entity_id
_entity_poly.type
_entity_poly.pdbx_seq_one_letter_code
_entity_poly.pdbx_strand_id
1 'polypeptide(L)'
;MSTKSAGGSHFGVFQPEELFGQLKAEQVSRNYDMAARFIEAVLGLHVDASRLNESLRDGVVLCRLINTLRPGAVKRINTKTLPFTQRL
;
A
#
# COMPACT_ATOMS: atom_id res chain seq x y z
N MET A 1 -16.75 -37.27 -41.58
CA MET A 1 -17.51 -37.66 -40.36
C MET A 1 -17.08 -36.67 -39.29
N SER A 2 -17.73 -35.51 -39.19
CA SER A 2 -18.90 -35.28 -38.33
C SER A 2 -18.62 -35.82 -36.92
N THR A 3 -18.46 -34.98 -35.90
CA THR A 3 -19.44 -33.97 -35.50
C THR A 3 -18.83 -32.64 -35.07
N LYS A 4 -19.51 -31.58 -35.53
CA LYS A 4 -19.48 -30.20 -35.07
C LYS A 4 -20.44 -30.07 -33.87
N SER A 5 -20.33 -28.94 -33.16
CA SER A 5 -21.31 -28.34 -32.22
C SER A 5 -20.96 -28.52 -30.73
N ALA A 6 -21.09 -27.52 -29.85
CA ALA A 6 -21.83 -26.27 -29.95
C ALA A 6 -21.13 -25.16 -29.13
N GLY A 7 -21.21 -23.93 -29.64
CA GLY A 7 -20.90 -22.75 -28.84
C GLY A 7 -21.85 -22.62 -27.66
N GLY A 8 -21.29 -22.28 -26.51
CA GLY A 8 -22.00 -21.64 -25.41
C GLY A 8 -21.30 -20.32 -25.14
N SER A 9 -21.79 -19.24 -25.74
CA SER A 9 -21.46 -17.89 -25.28
C SER A 9 -21.99 -17.75 -23.86
N HIS A 10 -21.11 -17.86 -22.85
CA HIS A 10 -21.41 -17.36 -21.51
C HIS A 10 -21.51 -15.84 -21.61
N PHE A 11 -22.70 -15.39 -21.99
CA PHE A 11 -23.13 -14.01 -21.92
C PHE A 11 -23.01 -13.58 -20.45
N GLY A 12 -22.31 -12.48 -20.22
CA GLY A 12 -21.76 -12.02 -18.94
C GLY A 12 -22.59 -12.34 -17.70
N VAL A 13 -22.09 -13.27 -16.89
CA VAL A 13 -22.48 -13.35 -15.48
C VAL A 13 -21.81 -12.14 -14.81
N PHE A 14 -22.58 -11.08 -14.56
CA PHE A 14 -22.12 -10.01 -13.69
C PHE A 14 -21.82 -10.65 -12.33
N GLN A 15 -20.55 -10.66 -11.93
CA GLN A 15 -20.09 -11.11 -10.62
C GLN A 15 -19.75 -9.85 -9.80
N PRO A 16 -20.74 -9.26 -9.10
CA PRO A 16 -20.53 -8.01 -8.37
C PRO A 16 -19.37 -8.11 -7.36
N GLU A 17 -19.21 -9.27 -6.72
CA GLU A 17 -18.17 -9.49 -5.71
C GLU A 17 -16.75 -9.38 -6.28
N GLU A 18 -16.51 -9.89 -7.48
CA GLU A 18 -15.21 -9.78 -8.15
C GLU A 18 -14.90 -8.32 -8.52
N LEU A 19 -15.91 -7.61 -9.02
CA LEU A 19 -15.78 -6.19 -9.36
C LEU A 19 -15.48 -5.34 -8.13
N PHE A 20 -16.19 -5.55 -7.02
CA PHE A 20 -15.91 -4.86 -5.77
C PHE A 20 -14.51 -5.20 -5.23
N GLY A 21 -14.07 -6.44 -5.39
CA GLY A 21 -12.71 -6.86 -5.05
C GLY A 21 -11.65 -6.10 -5.85
N GLN A 22 -11.84 -6.00 -7.17
CA GLN A 22 -10.93 -5.26 -8.07
C GLN A 22 -10.90 -3.76 -7.74
N LEU A 23 -12.07 -3.13 -7.55
CA LEU A 23 -12.16 -1.71 -7.18
C LEU A 23 -11.48 -1.43 -5.83
N LYS A 24 -11.65 -2.31 -4.85
CA LYS A 24 -10.97 -2.20 -3.55
C LYS A 24 -9.45 -2.34 -3.71
N ALA A 25 -8.98 -3.33 -4.46
CA ALA A 25 -7.55 -3.53 -4.70
C ALA A 25 -6.91 -2.33 -5.42
N GLU A 26 -7.60 -1.78 -6.42
CA GLU A 26 -7.16 -0.59 -7.14
C GLU A 26 -7.11 0.63 -6.21
N GLN A 27 -8.14 0.85 -5.38
CA GLN A 27 -8.14 1.95 -4.42
C GLN A 27 -7.00 1.82 -3.40
N VAL A 28 -6.72 0.59 -2.91
CA VAL A 28 -5.60 0.33 -2.02
C VAL A 28 -4.28 0.67 -2.72
N SER A 29 -4.06 0.19 -3.95
CA SER A 29 -2.85 0.52 -4.72
C SER A 29 -2.67 2.04 -4.85
N ARG A 30 -3.74 2.75 -5.25
CA ARG A 30 -3.74 4.21 -5.39
C ARG A 30 -3.42 4.91 -4.07
N ASN A 31 -3.96 4.43 -2.95
CA ASN A 31 -3.68 5.00 -1.63
C ASN A 31 -2.20 4.83 -1.24
N TYR A 32 -1.62 3.66 -1.52
CA TYR A 32 -0.20 3.39 -1.28
C TYR A 32 0.70 4.29 -2.12
N ASP A 33 0.40 4.45 -3.42
CA ASP A 33 1.13 5.35 -4.31
C ASP A 33 1.07 6.81 -3.84
N MET A 34 -0.12 7.28 -3.46
CA MET A 34 -0.32 8.64 -2.96
C MET A 34 0.41 8.89 -1.64
N ALA A 35 0.38 7.91 -0.73
CA ALA A 35 1.10 7.99 0.53
C ALA A 35 2.62 8.05 0.32
N ALA A 36 3.16 7.19 -0.57
CA ALA A 36 4.58 7.20 -0.93
C ALA A 36 4.98 8.58 -1.48
N ARG A 37 4.31 9.06 -2.54
CA ARG A 37 4.59 10.37 -3.16
C ARG A 37 4.51 11.53 -2.18
N PHE A 38 3.55 11.52 -1.26
CA PHE A 38 3.45 12.54 -0.23
C PHE A 38 4.67 12.56 0.69
N ILE A 39 5.11 11.38 1.14
CA ILE A 39 6.31 11.25 1.97
C ILE A 39 7.54 11.72 1.19
N GLU A 40 7.68 11.34 -0.08
CA GLU A 40 8.79 11.77 -0.93
C GLU A 40 8.81 13.29 -1.10
N ALA A 41 7.66 13.91 -1.35
CA ALA A 41 7.54 15.35 -1.53
C ALA A 41 7.88 16.14 -0.26
N VAL A 42 7.52 15.64 0.92
CA VAL A 42 7.78 16.32 2.19
C VAL A 42 9.22 16.12 2.66
N LEU A 43 9.78 14.92 2.49
CA LEU A 43 11.08 14.55 3.04
C LEU A 43 12.24 14.56 2.03
N GLY A 44 11.96 14.67 0.73
CA GLY A 44 12.97 14.62 -0.34
C GLY A 44 13.69 13.28 -0.45
N LEU A 45 13.05 12.19 -0.01
CA LEU A 45 13.60 10.83 -0.07
C LEU A 45 12.72 9.95 -0.97
N HIS A 46 13.29 8.94 -1.61
CA HIS A 46 12.52 8.00 -2.45
C HIS A 46 11.87 6.92 -1.58
N VAL A 47 10.58 6.63 -1.82
CA VAL A 47 9.79 5.59 -1.14
C VAL A 47 9.10 4.71 -2.18
N ASP A 48 9.43 3.43 -2.20
CA ASP A 48 8.72 2.44 -3.03
C ASP A 48 7.34 2.13 -2.40
N ALA A 49 6.27 2.45 -3.12
CA ALA A 49 4.90 2.17 -2.70
C ALA A 49 4.67 0.66 -2.44
N SER A 50 5.34 -0.22 -3.18
CA SER A 50 5.24 -1.68 -3.02
C SER A 50 5.81 -2.16 -1.69
N ARG A 51 6.76 -1.40 -1.12
CA ARG A 51 7.45 -1.70 0.15
C ARG A 51 7.17 -0.68 1.24
N LEU A 52 6.13 0.14 1.07
CA LEU A 52 5.77 1.21 2.01
C LEU A 52 5.65 0.68 3.45
N ASN A 53 5.04 -0.49 3.64
CA ASN A 53 4.92 -1.12 4.96
C ASN A 53 6.28 -1.39 5.61
N GLU A 54 7.28 -1.80 4.83
CA GLU A 54 8.64 -2.06 5.33
C GLU A 54 9.36 -0.75 5.67
N SER A 55 9.25 0.25 4.80
CA SER A 55 9.86 1.57 4.99
C SER A 55 9.30 2.33 6.20
N LEU A 56 8.04 2.08 6.57
CA LEU A 56 7.39 2.71 7.72
C LEU A 56 7.48 1.89 9.01
N ARG A 57 7.99 0.64 8.93
CA ARG A 57 7.92 -0.34 10.03
C ARG A 57 8.63 0.11 11.31
N ASP A 58 9.78 0.78 11.17
CA ASP A 58 10.57 1.24 12.32
C ASP A 58 10.08 2.58 12.90
N GLY A 59 9.11 3.23 12.24
CA GLY A 59 8.53 4.51 12.62
C GLY A 59 9.44 5.73 12.40
N VAL A 60 10.70 5.56 11.97
CA VAL A 60 11.67 6.65 11.81
C VAL A 60 11.21 7.63 10.74
N VAL A 61 10.74 7.11 9.60
CA VAL A 61 10.21 7.93 8.50
C VAL A 61 9.00 8.74 8.95
N LEU A 62 8.09 8.14 9.72
CA LEU A 62 6.90 8.83 10.25
C LEU A 62 7.28 9.95 11.24
N CYS A 63 8.24 9.69 12.12
CA CYS A 63 8.73 10.71 13.05
C CYS A 63 9.41 11.89 12.32
N ARG A 64 10.17 11.62 11.26
CA ARG A 64 10.77 12.67 10.43
C ARG A 64 9.70 13.46 9.68
N LEU A 65 8.71 12.76 9.12
CA LEU A 65 7.58 13.37 8.40
C LEU A 65 6.86 14.39 9.29
N ILE A 66 6.43 13.99 10.49
CA ILE A 66 5.69 14.89 11.37
C ILE A 66 6.55 16.05 11.87
N ASN A 67 7.85 15.82 12.13
CA ASN A 67 8.76 16.89 12.53
C ASN A 67 9.04 17.91 11.41
N THR A 68 8.94 17.47 10.16
CA THR A 68 9.07 18.36 8.99
C THR A 68 7.82 19.22 8.84
N LEU A 69 6.63 18.64 9.02
CA LEU A 69 5.36 19.38 8.95
C LEU A 69 5.14 20.29 10.16
N ARG A 70 5.56 19.84 11.35
CA ARG A 70 5.44 20.56 12.61
C ARG A 70 6.73 20.39 13.41
N PRO A 71 7.64 21.39 13.38
CA PRO A 71 8.88 21.35 14.14
C PRO A 71 8.65 21.03 15.62
N GLY A 72 9.40 20.06 16.15
CA GLY A 72 9.37 19.70 17.57
C GLY A 72 8.21 18.78 18.01
N ALA A 73 7.41 18.25 17.09
CA ALA A 73 6.34 17.30 17.43
C ALA A 73 6.85 16.01 18.12
N VAL A 74 7.99 15.48 17.66
CA VAL A 74 8.69 14.33 18.22
C VAL A 74 10.07 14.78 18.69
N LYS A 75 10.27 14.80 20.02
CA LYS A 75 11.50 15.27 20.66
C LYS A 75 12.71 14.34 20.46
N ARG A 76 12.49 13.03 20.40
CA ARG A 76 13.53 12.00 20.23
C ARG A 76 13.03 10.87 19.36
N ILE A 77 13.79 10.54 18.31
CA ILE A 77 13.54 9.40 17.43
C ILE A 77 14.44 8.26 17.87
N ASN A 78 13.86 7.13 18.30
CA ASN A 78 14.62 5.93 18.64
C ASN A 78 14.81 5.09 17.37
N THR A 79 16.06 4.76 17.02
CA THR A 79 16.40 3.92 15.86
C THR A 79 16.82 2.50 16.24
N LYS A 80 16.74 2.16 17.53
CA LYS A 80 17.15 0.84 18.03
C LYS A 80 16.08 -0.19 17.69
N THR A 81 16.46 -1.21 16.93
CA THR A 81 15.67 -2.42 16.75
C THR A 81 15.57 -3.13 18.10
N LEU A 82 14.40 -3.04 18.74
CA LEU A 82 14.15 -3.79 19.97
C LEU A 82 13.84 -5.24 19.58
N PRO A 83 14.60 -6.25 20.05
CA PRO A 83 14.42 -7.65 19.66
C PRO A 83 13.12 -8.31 20.18
N PHE A 84 12.16 -7.56 20.70
CA PHE A 84 10.97 -8.10 21.38
C PHE A 84 9.63 -7.55 20.84
N THR A 85 9.51 -7.25 19.56
CA THR A 85 8.19 -6.97 18.95
C THR A 85 8.04 -7.69 17.61
N GLN A 86 8.45 -8.95 17.57
CA GLN A 86 7.96 -9.92 16.62
C GLN A 86 6.96 -10.77 17.41
N ARG A 87 5.71 -10.30 17.50
CA ARG A 87 4.64 -11.02 18.20
C ARG A 87 4.45 -12.37 17.48
N LEU A 88 4.41 -13.44 18.28
CA LEU A 88 4.10 -14.84 17.93
C LEU A 88 2.93 -14.96 16.96
#